data_AF-A0A7Y5B670-F1
#
_entry.id   AF-A0A7Y5B670-F1
#
_cell.length_a   1.000
_cell.length_b   1.000
_cell.length_c   1.000
_cell.angle_alpha   90.00
_cell.angle_beta   90.00
_cell.angle_gamma   90.00
#
_symmetry.space_group_name_H-M   'P 1'
#
loop_
_entity.id
_entity.type
_entity.pdbx_description
1 polymer ?
#
loop_
_entity_poly.entity_id
_entity_poly.type
_entity_poly.pdbx_seq_one_letter_code
_entity_poly.pdbx_strand_id
1 'polypeptide(L)'
;MLILVNHLTRMTAPNICVAGIEVVKKGDKYALTGRHIRPVCRPNLNVDHAGIFQLGCLVDLGEVIEAGAAPEIEDVRFRVQSTSIVSSIRPEAFIEAMQRVSKPTLSEIFGDELEERGRTGCLPEGCGLCSLGVLTARRAQLSIEPSDKGDKLFALFSDNFGPRRLRVTDARFCRPPDWQLDADVVQSVNQALSSVEAHIAVGVGRPFASGADAAKVHWLQANNIFPTSTPLWEGTLANLWQR
;
A
#
# COMPACT_ATOMS: atom_id res chain seq x y z
N MET A 1 -2.66 9.78 -17.19
CA MET A 1 -2.54 10.24 -15.79
C MET A 1 -1.32 9.54 -15.22
N LEU A 2 -0.36 10.28 -14.65
CA LEU A 2 0.88 9.70 -14.16
C LEU A 2 0.82 9.42 -12.66
N ILE A 3 1.28 8.26 -12.24
CA ILE A 3 1.41 7.89 -10.83
C ILE A 3 2.80 7.34 -10.53
N LEU A 4 3.37 7.69 -9.38
CA LEU A 4 4.50 6.99 -8.79
C LEU A 4 3.96 5.87 -7.92
N VAL A 5 4.17 4.62 -8.30
CA VAL A 5 3.62 3.47 -7.59
C VAL A 5 4.29 3.30 -6.23
N ASN A 6 3.50 3.41 -5.16
CA ASN A 6 3.91 3.21 -3.77
C ASN A 6 2.97 2.30 -2.97
N HIS A 7 1.93 1.74 -3.60
CA HIS A 7 1.16 0.64 -3.04
C HIS A 7 1.12 -0.51 -4.05
N LEU A 8 1.54 -1.70 -3.61
CA LEU A 8 1.40 -2.96 -4.32
C LEU A 8 0.95 -4.03 -3.32
N THR A 9 -0.35 -4.29 -3.33
CA THR A 9 -1.06 -5.02 -2.28
C THR A 9 -1.63 -6.32 -2.82
N ARG A 10 -1.41 -7.43 -2.12
CA ARG A 10 -2.07 -8.70 -2.46
C ARG A 10 -3.55 -8.66 -2.06
N MET A 11 -4.39 -9.23 -2.90
CA MET A 11 -5.81 -9.46 -2.60
C MET A 11 -6.07 -10.97 -2.52
N THR A 12 -7.33 -11.38 -2.66
CA THR A 12 -7.65 -12.78 -2.95
C THR A 12 -6.91 -13.22 -4.21
N ALA A 13 -6.15 -14.31 -4.10
CA ALA A 13 -5.36 -14.88 -5.19
C ALA A 13 -6.19 -15.04 -6.48
N PRO A 14 -5.62 -14.70 -7.67
CA PRO A 14 -4.27 -14.16 -7.92
C PRO A 14 -4.24 -12.62 -7.99
N ASN A 15 -5.25 -11.95 -7.43
CA ASN A 15 -5.46 -10.52 -7.65
C ASN A 15 -4.50 -9.65 -6.84
N ILE A 16 -4.19 -8.48 -7.40
CA ILE A 16 -3.42 -7.41 -6.77
C ILE A 16 -4.24 -6.11 -6.78
N CYS A 17 -3.92 -5.23 -5.86
CA CYS A 17 -4.35 -3.84 -5.85
C CYS A 17 -3.11 -2.95 -5.93
N VAL A 18 -3.20 -1.90 -6.72
CA VAL A 18 -2.11 -0.95 -6.94
C VAL A 18 -2.61 0.44 -6.62
N ALA A 19 -1.77 1.26 -6.00
CA ALA A 19 -1.99 2.69 -5.92
C ALA A 19 -0.65 3.44 -6.00
N GLY A 20 -0.74 4.72 -6.31
CA GLY A 20 0.41 5.59 -6.45
C GLY A 20 0.11 7.03 -6.06
N ILE A 21 1.17 7.82 -5.96
CA ILE A 21 1.06 9.28 -5.79
C ILE A 21 0.97 9.91 -7.18
N GLU A 22 -0.01 10.77 -7.40
CA GLU A 22 -0.16 11.49 -8.67
C GLU A 22 1.06 12.39 -8.94
N VAL A 23 1.48 12.35 -10.20
CA VAL A 23 2.61 13.12 -10.73
C VAL A 23 2.12 14.00 -11.87
N VAL A 24 2.55 15.25 -11.87
CA VAL A 24 2.31 16.18 -12.98
C VAL A 24 3.62 16.55 -13.65
N LYS A 25 3.60 16.69 -14.97
CA LYS A 25 4.73 17.18 -15.76
C LYS A 25 4.68 18.71 -15.82
N LYS A 26 5.75 19.38 -15.38
CA LYS A 26 5.94 20.83 -15.45
C LYS A 26 7.19 21.11 -16.28
N GLY A 27 7.02 21.38 -17.57
CA GLY A 27 8.12 21.43 -18.53
C GLY A 27 8.81 20.07 -18.63
N ASP A 28 10.12 20.03 -18.39
CA ASP A 28 10.92 18.79 -18.42
C ASP A 28 11.01 18.07 -17.06
N LYS A 29 10.29 18.56 -16.05
CA LYS A 29 10.35 18.01 -14.68
C LYS A 29 9.03 17.35 -14.28
N TYR A 30 9.14 16.31 -13.48
CA TYR A 30 8.01 15.69 -12.79
C TYR A 30 7.88 16.25 -11.37
N ALA A 31 6.66 16.45 -10.91
CA ALA A 31 6.37 16.91 -9.55
C ALA A 31 5.22 16.11 -8.94
N LEU A 32 5.39 15.67 -7.70
CA LEU A 32 4.33 15.02 -6.92
C LEU A 32 3.27 16.06 -6.53
N THR A 33 1.99 15.71 -6.71
CA THR A 33 0.87 16.54 -6.22
C THR A 33 0.58 16.25 -4.75
N GLY A 34 0.91 15.04 -4.28
CA GLY A 34 0.58 14.54 -2.94
C GLY A 34 -0.76 13.82 -2.86
N ARG A 35 -1.56 13.85 -3.94
CA ARG A 35 -2.81 13.08 -4.05
C ARG A 35 -2.47 11.61 -4.32
N HIS A 36 -3.09 10.70 -3.58
CA HIS A 36 -3.06 9.26 -3.92
C HIS A 36 -4.12 8.96 -4.99
N ILE A 37 -3.78 8.05 -5.90
CA ILE A 37 -4.63 7.55 -6.97
C ILE A 37 -4.59 6.03 -6.93
N ARG A 38 -5.78 5.40 -6.90
CA ARG A 38 -5.96 3.95 -6.96
C ARG A 38 -6.64 3.57 -8.27
N PRO A 39 -5.89 3.09 -9.27
CA PRO A 39 -6.49 2.56 -10.49
C PRO A 39 -7.35 1.32 -10.20
N VAL A 40 -8.60 1.34 -10.64
CA VAL A 40 -9.55 0.22 -10.51
C VAL A 40 -10.08 -0.19 -11.90
N CYS A 41 -10.20 -1.50 -12.13
CA CYS A 41 -10.72 -2.04 -13.39
C CYS A 41 -11.54 -3.32 -13.16
N ARG A 42 -12.28 -3.73 -14.19
CA ARG A 42 -12.99 -5.02 -14.23
C ARG A 42 -12.59 -5.76 -15.52
N PRO A 43 -12.05 -7.00 -15.45
CA PRO A 43 -11.68 -7.73 -14.23
C PRO A 43 -10.59 -7.00 -13.41
N ASN A 44 -10.42 -7.39 -12.15
CA ASN A 44 -9.37 -6.81 -11.27
C ASN A 44 -7.98 -7.06 -11.86
N LEU A 45 -7.03 -6.21 -11.47
CA LEU A 45 -5.62 -6.48 -11.71
C LEU A 45 -5.21 -7.79 -11.02
N ASN A 46 -4.33 -8.53 -11.68
CA ASN A 46 -3.76 -9.77 -11.18
C ASN A 46 -2.23 -9.72 -11.23
N VAL A 47 -1.59 -10.76 -10.70
CA VAL A 47 -0.14 -10.85 -10.62
C VAL A 47 0.59 -10.69 -11.96
N ASP A 48 -0.03 -11.03 -13.10
CA ASP A 48 0.58 -10.85 -14.43
C ASP A 48 0.76 -9.37 -14.79
N HIS A 49 -0.01 -8.48 -14.15
CA HIS A 49 0.14 -7.03 -14.32
C HIS A 49 1.19 -6.41 -13.40
N ALA A 50 1.73 -7.16 -12.43
CA ALA A 50 2.66 -6.63 -11.43
C ALA A 50 3.94 -6.06 -12.06
N GLY A 51 4.35 -6.55 -13.23
CA GLY A 51 5.50 -6.03 -13.96
C GLY A 51 5.35 -4.57 -14.41
N ILE A 52 4.14 -4.11 -14.73
CA ILE A 52 3.86 -2.71 -15.09
C ILE A 52 3.80 -1.83 -13.84
N PHE A 53 3.33 -2.39 -12.73
CA PHE A 53 3.05 -1.67 -11.49
C PHE A 53 4.08 -1.96 -10.38
N GLN A 54 5.36 -2.01 -10.76
CA GLN A 54 6.45 -2.17 -9.78
C GLN A 54 6.53 -0.95 -8.88
N LEU A 55 6.82 -1.17 -7.60
CA LEU A 55 7.06 -0.08 -6.66
C LEU A 55 8.23 0.78 -7.12
N GLY A 56 8.07 2.10 -7.08
CA GLY A 56 9.07 3.04 -7.58
C GLY A 56 9.01 3.27 -9.10
N CYS A 57 8.11 2.63 -9.83
CA CYS A 57 7.85 2.99 -11.22
C CYS A 57 6.91 4.20 -11.33
N LEU A 58 7.26 5.09 -12.26
CA LEU A 58 6.36 6.09 -12.80
C LEU A 58 5.55 5.44 -13.93
N VAL A 59 4.25 5.36 -13.75
CA VAL A 59 3.32 4.68 -14.67
C VAL A 59 2.35 5.70 -15.23
N ASP A 60 2.15 5.68 -16.55
CA ASP A 60 1.05 6.39 -17.19
C ASP A 60 -0.15 5.45 -17.29
N LEU A 61 -1.25 5.83 -16.64
CA LEU A 61 -2.54 5.13 -16.70
C LEU A 61 -3.36 5.49 -17.95
N GLY A 62 -2.94 6.50 -18.71
CA GLY A 62 -3.73 7.06 -19.80
C GLY A 62 -4.91 7.91 -19.30
N GLU A 63 -6.03 7.89 -20.03
CA GLU A 63 -7.27 8.55 -19.62
C GLU A 63 -7.93 7.80 -18.46
N VAL A 64 -8.42 8.54 -17.46
CA VAL A 64 -9.09 7.98 -16.28
C VAL A 64 -10.40 8.69 -15.99
N ILE A 65 -11.31 8.01 -15.30
CA ILE A 65 -12.60 8.54 -14.86
C ILE A 65 -12.70 8.36 -13.35
N GLU A 66 -13.01 9.42 -12.61
CA GLU A 66 -13.21 9.34 -11.16
C GLU A 66 -14.33 8.35 -10.81
N ALA A 67 -14.08 7.51 -9.81
CA ALA A 67 -14.98 6.42 -9.44
C ALA A 67 -15.08 6.19 -7.92
N GLY A 68 -14.38 7.01 -7.14
CA GLY A 68 -14.33 6.92 -5.69
C GLY A 68 -15.53 7.54 -4.97
N ALA A 69 -15.74 7.05 -3.77
CA ALA A 69 -16.60 7.63 -2.73
C ALA A 69 -15.88 7.39 -1.39
N ALA A 70 -16.21 8.13 -0.34
CA ALA A 70 -15.52 8.00 0.94
C ALA A 70 -15.59 6.56 1.51
N PRO A 71 -14.50 6.05 2.12
CA PRO A 71 -13.16 6.64 2.17
C PRO A 71 -12.36 6.50 0.86
N GLU A 72 -12.79 5.67 -0.08
CA GLU A 72 -12.12 5.35 -1.35
C GLU A 72 -12.13 6.46 -2.43
N ILE A 73 -11.95 7.72 -2.03
CA ILE A 73 -11.94 8.89 -2.94
C ILE A 73 -10.82 8.86 -3.99
N GLU A 74 -9.81 8.02 -3.79
CA GLU A 74 -8.66 7.86 -4.69
C GLU A 74 -8.99 6.98 -5.90
N ASP A 75 -10.13 6.29 -5.91
CA ASP A 75 -10.47 5.34 -6.97
C ASP A 75 -10.70 6.06 -8.32
N VAL A 76 -9.96 5.61 -9.33
CA VAL A 76 -10.16 6.02 -10.73
C VAL A 76 -10.29 4.80 -11.63
N ARG A 77 -11.28 4.80 -12.52
CA ARG A 77 -11.40 3.80 -13.58
C ARG A 77 -10.40 4.11 -14.67
N PHE A 78 -9.69 3.08 -15.12
CA PHE A 78 -8.68 3.18 -16.18
C PHE A 78 -8.76 1.97 -17.12
N ARG A 79 -8.05 2.04 -18.24
CA ARG A 79 -7.89 0.92 -19.18
C ARG A 79 -6.49 0.35 -19.06
N VAL A 80 -6.40 -0.92 -18.65
CA VAL A 80 -5.13 -1.62 -18.46
C VAL A 80 -4.29 -1.60 -19.75
N GLN A 81 -4.92 -1.75 -20.91
CA GLN A 81 -4.24 -1.75 -22.22
C GLN A 81 -3.59 -0.41 -22.58
N SER A 82 -4.02 0.68 -21.94
CA SER A 82 -3.46 2.02 -22.14
C SER A 82 -2.34 2.34 -21.13
N THR A 83 -1.99 1.38 -20.28
CA THR A 83 -1.03 1.60 -19.20
C THR A 83 0.39 1.28 -19.66
N SER A 84 1.35 2.15 -19.33
CA SER A 84 2.76 1.93 -19.64
C SER A 84 3.69 2.46 -18.56
N ILE A 85 4.81 1.78 -18.35
CA ILE A 85 5.91 2.30 -17.53
C ILE A 85 6.56 3.46 -18.30
N VAL A 86 6.69 4.61 -17.65
CA VAL A 86 7.41 5.77 -18.18
C VAL A 86 8.88 5.71 -17.78
N SER A 87 9.14 5.42 -16.49
CA SER A 87 10.48 5.27 -15.95
C SER A 87 10.43 4.57 -14.58
N SER A 88 11.57 4.13 -14.07
CA SER A 88 11.75 3.86 -12.64
C SER A 88 12.49 5.01 -11.97
N ILE A 89 12.27 5.21 -10.67
CA ILE A 89 13.04 6.18 -9.89
C ILE A 89 14.06 5.46 -9.00
N ARG A 90 15.12 6.20 -8.64
CA ARG A 90 16.16 5.70 -7.74
C ARG A 90 15.62 5.58 -6.31
N PRO A 91 16.15 4.66 -5.48
CA PRO A 91 15.74 4.49 -4.08
C PRO A 91 15.73 5.79 -3.27
N GLU A 92 16.71 6.67 -3.44
CA GLU A 92 16.82 7.92 -2.67
C GLU A 92 15.66 8.87 -3.03
N ALA A 93 15.37 9.01 -4.32
CA ALA A 93 14.24 9.81 -4.80
C ALA A 93 12.89 9.23 -4.35
N PHE A 94 12.82 7.90 -4.20
CA PHE A 94 11.63 7.25 -3.65
C PHE A 94 11.41 7.57 -2.17
N ILE A 95 12.48 7.58 -1.36
CA ILE A 95 12.38 8.01 0.05
C ILE A 95 11.96 9.47 0.15
N GLU A 96 12.56 10.37 -0.64
CA GLU A 96 12.16 11.77 -0.68
C GLU A 96 10.67 11.93 -1.03
N ALA A 97 10.17 11.12 -1.97
CA ALA A 97 8.76 11.07 -2.31
C ALA A 97 7.89 10.60 -1.14
N MET A 98 8.28 9.54 -0.44
CA MET A 98 7.54 9.01 0.71
C MET A 98 7.51 10.01 1.86
N GLN A 99 8.65 10.63 2.19
CA GLN A 99 8.75 11.67 3.22
C GLN A 99 7.79 12.82 2.95
N ARG A 100 7.72 13.29 1.70
CA ARG A 100 6.88 14.42 1.29
C ARG A 100 5.39 14.17 1.47
N VAL A 101 4.93 12.94 1.27
CA VAL A 101 3.50 12.58 1.40
C VAL A 101 3.15 11.98 2.75
N SER A 102 4.16 11.65 3.56
CA SER A 102 3.95 11.02 4.84
C SER A 102 3.27 11.93 5.86
N LYS A 103 2.50 11.32 6.75
CA LYS A 103 1.93 11.95 7.94
C LYS A 103 2.50 11.29 9.20
N PRO A 104 2.56 12.02 10.32
CA PRO A 104 3.07 11.50 11.58
C PRO A 104 2.07 10.60 12.32
N THR A 105 0.77 10.67 12.00
CA THR A 105 -0.28 9.91 12.68
C THR A 105 -1.29 9.33 11.71
N LEU A 106 -1.95 8.23 12.10
CA LEU A 106 -3.04 7.63 11.32
C LEU A 106 -4.26 8.55 11.26
N SER A 107 -4.57 9.31 12.32
CA SER A 107 -5.68 10.28 12.32
C SER A 107 -5.46 11.43 11.32
N GLU A 108 -4.21 11.89 11.13
CA GLU A 108 -3.90 12.88 10.09
C GLU A 108 -4.03 12.34 8.66
N ILE A 109 -4.02 11.01 8.49
CA ILE A 109 -4.27 10.36 7.20
C ILE A 109 -5.78 10.19 7.03
N PHE A 110 -6.43 9.48 7.94
CA PHE A 110 -7.78 8.97 7.76
C PHE A 110 -8.89 9.88 8.32
N GLY A 111 -8.54 10.87 9.13
CA GLY A 111 -9.48 11.78 9.80
C GLY A 111 -9.90 11.32 11.20
N ASP A 112 -10.70 12.18 11.84
CA ASP A 112 -11.18 12.00 13.22
C ASP A 112 -12.20 10.85 13.36
N GLU A 113 -12.75 10.36 12.26
CA GLU A 113 -13.66 9.21 12.21
C GLU A 113 -12.91 7.86 12.34
N LEU A 114 -11.58 7.88 12.44
CA LEU A 114 -10.79 6.68 12.67
C LEU A 114 -11.03 6.14 14.09
N GLU A 115 -11.69 4.98 14.16
CA GLU A 115 -11.93 4.29 15.42
C GLU A 115 -10.77 3.36 15.78
N GLU A 116 -10.27 3.47 17.01
CA GLU A 116 -9.32 2.51 17.56
C GLU A 116 -10.02 1.23 18.02
N ARG A 117 -9.48 0.07 17.64
CA ARG A 117 -9.95 -1.25 18.09
C ARG A 117 -8.76 -2.10 18.53
N GLY A 118 -8.47 -2.06 19.82
CA GLY A 118 -7.32 -2.74 20.41
C GLY A 118 -6.00 -2.10 19.93
N ARG A 119 -5.21 -2.85 19.14
CA ARG A 119 -3.96 -2.34 18.53
C ARG A 119 -4.07 -2.02 17.04
N THR A 120 -5.29 -2.07 16.48
CA THR A 120 -5.57 -1.66 15.11
C THR A 120 -6.63 -0.55 15.10
N GLY A 121 -7.11 -0.17 13.93
CA GLY A 121 -8.25 0.72 13.79
C GLY A 121 -9.09 0.41 12.55
N CYS A 122 -10.20 1.11 12.44
CA CYS A 122 -11.11 1.01 11.30
C CYS A 122 -11.86 2.32 11.08
N LEU A 123 -12.41 2.47 9.88
CA LEU A 123 -13.38 3.52 9.55
C LEU A 123 -14.78 2.91 9.40
N PRO A 124 -15.84 3.59 9.86
CA PRO A 124 -17.20 3.25 9.47
C PRO A 124 -17.38 3.30 7.94
N GLU A 125 -18.32 2.52 7.40
CA GLU A 125 -18.66 2.56 5.96
C GLU A 125 -19.12 3.96 5.54
N GLY A 126 -18.52 4.51 4.47
CA GLY A 126 -18.85 5.85 3.97
C GLY A 126 -18.19 7.01 4.71
N CYS A 127 -17.36 6.73 5.72
CA CYS A 127 -16.68 7.71 6.56
C CYS A 127 -15.17 7.75 6.28
N GLY A 128 -14.51 8.81 6.78
CA GLY A 128 -13.08 9.04 6.67
C GLY A 128 -12.68 9.97 5.52
N LEU A 129 -11.53 10.61 5.67
CA LEU A 129 -11.00 11.58 4.71
C LEU A 129 -10.52 10.92 3.42
N CYS A 130 -9.89 9.75 3.54
CA CYS A 130 -9.30 9.01 2.43
C CYS A 130 -9.13 7.54 2.82
N SER A 131 -8.73 6.68 1.87
CA SER A 131 -8.53 5.25 2.11
C SER A 131 -7.08 4.81 2.02
N LEU A 132 -6.17 5.71 1.62
CA LEU A 132 -4.75 5.48 1.43
C LEU A 132 -3.92 6.61 2.04
N GLY A 133 -2.73 6.25 2.53
CA GLY A 133 -1.73 7.23 2.91
C GLY A 133 -0.39 6.60 3.24
N VAL A 134 0.54 7.43 3.71
CA VAL A 134 1.86 6.99 4.14
C VAL A 134 2.10 7.49 5.55
N LEU A 135 2.47 6.58 6.45
CA LEU A 135 2.84 6.87 7.82
C LEU A 135 4.37 6.80 7.96
N THR A 136 4.96 7.74 8.71
CA THR A 136 6.36 7.62 9.12
C THR A 136 6.44 6.91 10.47
N ALA A 137 7.13 5.77 10.50
CA ALA A 137 7.33 4.96 11.68
C ALA A 137 8.81 4.95 12.07
N ARG A 138 9.16 5.57 13.20
CA ARG A 138 10.54 5.63 13.71
C ARG A 138 11.16 4.24 13.91
N ARG A 139 10.33 3.28 14.29
CA ARG A 139 10.68 1.86 14.43
C ARG A 139 9.48 1.01 14.04
N ALA A 140 9.73 -0.03 13.26
CA ALA A 140 8.76 -1.05 12.93
C ALA A 140 9.39 -2.43 13.04
N GLN A 141 8.58 -3.44 13.31
CA GLN A 141 8.96 -4.84 13.33
C GLN A 141 7.89 -5.66 12.62
N LEU A 142 8.31 -6.74 12.00
CA LEU A 142 7.42 -7.74 11.41
C LEU A 142 7.27 -8.95 12.32
N SER A 143 6.04 -9.46 12.41
CA SER A 143 5.72 -10.72 13.08
C SER A 143 4.83 -11.60 12.22
N ILE A 144 5.22 -12.87 12.08
CA ILE A 144 4.37 -13.91 11.50
C ILE A 144 3.59 -14.56 12.63
N GLU A 145 2.27 -14.64 12.47
CA GLU A 145 1.38 -15.30 13.43
C GLU A 145 0.65 -16.45 12.73
N PRO A 146 0.61 -17.66 13.31
CA PRO A 146 -0.15 -18.77 12.75
C PRO A 146 -1.66 -18.48 12.72
N SER A 147 -2.37 -19.01 11.72
CA SER A 147 -3.83 -19.06 11.74
C SER A 147 -4.38 -20.24 10.94
N ASP A 148 -5.61 -20.66 11.23
CA ASP A 148 -6.28 -21.77 10.54
C ASP A 148 -6.37 -21.59 9.01
N LYS A 149 -6.30 -20.34 8.53
CA LYS A 149 -6.36 -19.99 7.10
C LYS A 149 -4.97 -19.68 6.51
N GLY A 150 -3.91 -20.15 7.18
CA GLY A 150 -2.53 -19.88 6.82
C GLY A 150 -1.91 -18.71 7.61
N ASP A 151 -0.60 -18.59 7.48
CA ASP A 151 0.19 -17.64 8.26
C ASP A 151 -0.15 -16.18 7.94
N LYS A 152 0.00 -15.38 8.99
CA LYS A 152 -0.49 -14.02 9.04
C LYS A 152 0.65 -13.06 9.38
N LEU A 153 1.05 -12.22 8.41
CA LEU A 153 2.05 -11.17 8.63
C LEU A 153 1.42 -9.91 9.25
N PHE A 154 2.08 -9.37 10.27
CA PHE A 154 1.71 -8.12 10.93
C PHE A 154 2.92 -7.18 11.03
N ALA A 155 2.65 -5.88 10.93
CA ALA A 155 3.58 -4.81 11.22
C ALA A 155 3.27 -4.26 12.61
N LEU A 156 4.29 -4.24 13.46
CA LEU A 156 4.27 -3.71 14.81
C LEU A 156 5.08 -2.42 14.81
N PHE A 157 4.47 -1.32 15.20
CA PHE A 157 5.15 -0.02 15.30
C PHE A 157 4.49 0.82 16.39
N SER A 158 5.00 2.01 16.65
CA SER A 158 4.31 2.98 17.50
C SER A 158 4.07 4.26 16.71
N ASP A 159 2.88 4.84 16.87
CA ASP A 159 2.56 6.20 16.46
C ASP A 159 2.39 7.08 17.72
N ASN A 160 1.95 8.33 17.55
CA ASN A 160 1.73 9.24 18.68
C ASN A 160 0.63 8.79 19.66
N PHE A 161 -0.15 7.77 19.31
CA PHE A 161 -1.22 7.20 20.12
C PHE A 161 -0.83 5.84 20.74
N GLY A 162 0.39 5.36 20.48
CA GLY A 162 0.97 4.20 21.14
C GLY A 162 1.21 3.00 20.21
N PRO A 163 1.28 1.78 20.77
CA PRO A 163 1.61 0.59 20.00
C PRO A 163 0.50 0.20 19.01
N ARG A 164 0.88 0.05 17.74
CA ARG A 164 0.02 -0.39 16.64
C ARG A 164 0.44 -1.75 16.11
N ARG A 165 -0.55 -2.49 15.63
CA ARG A 165 -0.44 -3.81 15.02
C ARG A 165 -1.36 -3.86 13.81
N LEU A 166 -0.78 -3.69 12.62
CA LEU A 166 -1.52 -3.68 11.36
C LEU A 166 -1.26 -4.95 10.56
N ARG A 167 -2.30 -5.43 9.88
CA ARG A 167 -2.19 -6.53 8.92
C ARG A 167 -1.31 -6.10 7.75
N VAL A 168 -0.28 -6.88 7.41
CA VAL A 168 0.54 -6.59 6.22
C VAL A 168 -0.04 -7.27 4.99
N THR A 169 -0.24 -6.48 3.95
CA THR A 169 -0.78 -6.94 2.66
C THR A 169 0.17 -6.63 1.48
N ASP A 170 1.43 -6.31 1.76
CA ASP A 170 2.47 -6.11 0.73
C ASP A 170 2.67 -7.40 -0.07
N ALA A 171 2.44 -7.32 -1.38
CA ALA A 171 2.48 -8.48 -2.26
C ALA A 171 3.91 -9.07 -2.36
N ARG A 172 4.95 -8.27 -2.12
CA ARG A 172 6.35 -8.72 -2.21
C ARG A 172 6.71 -9.79 -1.18
N PHE A 173 5.99 -9.89 -0.05
CA PHE A 173 6.22 -10.94 0.95
C PHE A 173 5.62 -12.30 0.56
N CYS A 174 4.84 -12.40 -0.52
CA CYS A 174 4.04 -13.58 -0.81
C CYS A 174 4.31 -14.14 -2.21
N ARG A 175 4.65 -15.43 -2.29
CA ARG A 175 4.87 -16.13 -3.55
C ARG A 175 3.54 -16.32 -4.29
N PRO A 176 3.43 -15.94 -5.57
CA PRO A 176 2.27 -16.26 -6.38
C PRO A 176 2.31 -17.74 -6.84
N PRO A 177 1.17 -18.31 -7.28
CA PRO A 177 -0.13 -17.65 -7.48
C PRO A 177 -1.04 -17.61 -6.24
N ASP A 178 -0.73 -18.38 -5.20
CA ASP A 178 -1.59 -18.61 -4.03
C ASP A 178 -1.34 -17.65 -2.86
N TRP A 179 -0.36 -16.75 -3.01
CA TRP A 179 0.07 -15.78 -2.00
C TRP A 179 0.63 -16.42 -0.73
N GLN A 180 1.36 -17.53 -0.85
CA GLN A 180 2.06 -18.14 0.28
C GLN A 180 3.13 -17.19 0.84
N LEU A 181 3.10 -16.94 2.14
CA LEU A 181 4.05 -16.06 2.81
C LEU A 181 5.49 -16.64 2.75
N ASP A 182 6.45 -15.79 2.44
CA ASP A 182 7.88 -16.12 2.39
C ASP A 182 8.59 -15.64 3.65
N ALA A 183 8.89 -16.57 4.56
CA ALA A 183 9.52 -16.26 5.84
C ALA A 183 10.92 -15.65 5.71
N ASP A 184 11.68 -16.04 4.67
CA ASP A 184 13.04 -15.53 4.45
C ASP A 184 13.00 -14.05 4.04
N VAL A 185 12.05 -13.69 3.17
CA VAL A 185 11.80 -12.29 2.80
C VAL A 185 11.37 -11.48 4.02
N VAL A 186 10.48 -12.03 4.86
CA VAL A 186 10.06 -11.37 6.10
C VAL A 186 11.26 -11.13 7.01
N GLN A 187 12.11 -12.13 7.24
CA GLN A 187 13.30 -12.01 8.08
C GLN A 187 14.28 -10.96 7.54
N SER A 188 14.54 -10.97 6.23
CA SER A 188 15.42 -10.00 5.56
C SER A 188 14.93 -8.56 5.77
N VAL A 189 13.64 -8.30 5.54
CA VAL A 189 13.06 -6.96 5.77
C VAL A 189 13.07 -6.59 7.25
N ASN A 190 12.81 -7.54 8.16
CA ASN A 190 12.87 -7.29 9.60
C ASN A 190 14.29 -6.90 10.06
N GLN A 191 15.33 -7.51 9.46
CA GLN A 191 16.72 -7.12 9.69
C GLN A 191 16.98 -5.69 9.19
N ALA A 192 16.48 -5.34 8.00
CA ALA A 192 16.59 -3.98 7.47
C ALA A 192 15.91 -2.94 8.38
N LEU A 193 14.76 -3.27 8.97
CA LEU A 193 14.00 -2.40 9.87
C LEU A 193 14.62 -2.19 11.26
N SER A 194 15.53 -3.07 11.69
CA SER A 194 16.00 -3.14 13.09
C SER A 194 16.67 -1.85 13.62
N SER A 195 17.21 -1.02 12.73
CA SER A 195 18.00 0.17 13.09
C SER A 195 17.63 1.44 12.33
N VAL A 196 16.57 1.41 11.51
CA VAL A 196 16.20 2.52 10.63
C VAL A 196 14.73 2.90 10.79
N GLU A 197 14.42 4.13 10.41
CA GLU A 197 13.05 4.57 10.19
C GLU A 197 12.44 3.83 8.98
N ALA A 198 11.12 3.69 8.97
CA ALA A 198 10.39 3.20 7.81
C ALA A 198 9.22 4.12 7.45
N HIS A 199 8.96 4.23 6.16
CA HIS A 199 7.67 4.69 5.68
C HIS A 199 6.75 3.48 5.46
N ILE A 200 5.55 3.54 6.01
CA ILE A 200 4.55 2.47 5.89
C ILE A 200 3.42 3.03 5.02
N ALA A 201 3.27 2.49 3.82
CA ALA A 201 2.08 2.72 3.01
C ALA A 201 0.92 2.03 3.73
N VAL A 202 -0.07 2.80 4.16
CA VAL A 202 -1.23 2.32 4.90
C VAL A 202 -2.48 2.51 4.07
N GLY A 203 -3.49 1.70 4.35
CA GLY A 203 -4.79 1.88 3.76
C GLY A 203 -5.86 1.17 4.56
N VAL A 204 -7.09 1.33 4.13
CA VAL A 204 -8.21 0.55 4.63
C VAL A 204 -8.71 -0.43 3.57
N GLY A 205 -9.19 -1.59 4.00
CA GLY A 205 -9.82 -2.57 3.12
C GLY A 205 -11.21 -2.11 2.65
N ARG A 206 -11.82 -2.87 1.76
CA ARG A 206 -13.26 -2.73 1.46
C ARG A 206 -14.09 -3.05 2.71
N PRO A 207 -15.29 -2.46 2.85
CA PRO A 207 -16.06 -2.56 4.08
C PRO A 207 -16.52 -4.01 4.29
N PHE A 208 -16.29 -4.53 5.50
CA PHE A 208 -16.64 -5.90 5.88
C PHE A 208 -17.28 -5.95 7.26
N ALA A 209 -18.33 -6.75 7.40
CA ALA A 209 -18.99 -7.04 8.67
C ALA A 209 -18.47 -8.38 9.22
N SER A 210 -18.02 -8.40 10.48
CA SER A 210 -17.53 -9.63 11.13
C SER A 210 -18.62 -10.62 11.53
N GLY A 211 -19.89 -10.27 11.32
CA GLY A 211 -21.08 -11.10 11.57
C GLY A 211 -22.32 -10.48 10.93
N ALA A 212 -23.45 -11.21 10.94
CA ALA A 212 -24.69 -10.77 10.27
C ALA A 212 -25.23 -9.43 10.80
N ASP A 213 -25.08 -9.18 12.10
CA ASP A 213 -25.59 -7.97 12.77
C ASP A 213 -24.51 -6.91 13.03
N ALA A 214 -23.27 -7.16 12.61
CA ALA A 214 -22.18 -6.22 12.80
C ALA A 214 -22.22 -5.12 11.74
N ALA A 215 -22.00 -3.87 12.15
CA ALA A 215 -21.78 -2.78 11.21
C ALA A 215 -20.57 -3.09 10.32
N LYS A 216 -20.68 -2.77 9.03
CA LYS A 216 -19.54 -2.87 8.12
C LYS A 216 -18.54 -1.77 8.43
N VAL A 217 -17.27 -2.16 8.49
CA VAL A 217 -16.17 -1.23 8.71
C VAL A 217 -15.03 -1.52 7.74
N HIS A 218 -14.26 -0.49 7.42
CA HIS A 218 -13.03 -0.57 6.66
C HIS A 218 -11.85 -0.76 7.61
N TRP A 219 -11.25 -1.95 7.62
CA TRP A 219 -10.14 -2.26 8.54
C TRP A 219 -8.81 -1.71 8.04
N LEU A 220 -8.01 -1.12 8.94
CA LEU A 220 -6.66 -0.68 8.64
C LEU A 220 -5.72 -1.84 8.30
N GLN A 221 -4.80 -1.55 7.39
CA GLN A 221 -3.75 -2.45 6.91
C GLN A 221 -2.48 -1.66 6.57
N ALA A 222 -1.34 -2.33 6.70
CA ALA A 222 -0.06 -1.91 6.16
C ALA A 222 0.09 -2.51 4.77
N ASN A 223 -0.19 -1.70 3.75
CA ASN A 223 -0.14 -2.10 2.36
C ASN A 223 1.28 -2.39 1.92
N ASN A 224 2.26 -1.55 2.27
CA ASN A 224 3.66 -1.71 1.91
C ASN A 224 4.58 -1.12 2.98
N ILE A 225 5.81 -1.62 3.06
CA ILE A 225 6.80 -1.19 4.06
C ILE A 225 8.10 -0.83 3.36
N PHE A 226 8.63 0.35 3.69
CA PHE A 226 9.81 0.94 3.08
C PHE A 226 10.83 1.30 4.17
N PRO A 227 11.73 0.38 4.55
CA PRO A 227 12.90 0.72 5.35
C PRO A 227 13.70 1.81 4.63
N THR A 228 14.14 2.86 5.32
CA THR A 228 14.85 3.98 4.66
C THR A 228 16.19 3.58 4.04
N SER A 229 16.81 2.51 4.52
CA SER A 229 18.06 1.97 3.97
C SER A 229 17.89 1.24 2.64
N THR A 230 16.74 0.59 2.42
CA THR A 230 16.47 -0.25 1.24
C THR A 230 14.98 -0.19 0.85
N PRO A 231 14.43 0.98 0.48
CA PRO A 231 12.98 1.16 0.26
C PRO A 231 12.38 0.25 -0.82
N LEU A 232 13.14 0.06 -1.90
CA LEU A 232 12.74 -0.72 -3.07
C LEU A 232 13.32 -2.14 -3.00
N TRP A 233 13.38 -2.71 -1.80
CA TRP A 233 13.83 -4.08 -1.58
C TRP A 233 13.06 -5.05 -2.49
N GLU A 234 13.80 -6.04 -3.00
CA GLU A 234 13.26 -7.10 -3.84
C GLU A 234 12.56 -8.14 -2.97
N GLY A 235 11.39 -8.59 -3.43
CA GLY A 235 10.67 -9.69 -2.80
C GLY A 235 10.39 -10.81 -3.78
N THR A 236 9.40 -11.61 -3.45
CA THR A 236 8.97 -12.79 -4.22
C THR A 236 8.51 -12.50 -5.66
N LEU A 237 8.21 -11.24 -5.98
CA LEU A 237 7.74 -10.81 -7.31
C LEU A 237 8.85 -10.43 -8.28
N ALA A 238 10.12 -10.37 -7.85
CA ALA A 238 11.22 -9.87 -8.68
C ALA A 238 11.36 -10.61 -10.03
N ASN A 239 11.11 -11.92 -10.05
CA ASN A 239 11.19 -12.73 -11.27
C ASN A 239 10.09 -12.41 -12.30
N LEU A 240 8.99 -11.78 -11.87
CA LEU A 240 7.90 -11.37 -12.75
C LEU A 240 8.14 -10.01 -13.40
N TRP A 241 9.10 -9.25 -12.88
CA TRP A 241 9.46 -7.93 -13.37
C TRP A 241 10.37 -7.96 -14.60
N GLN A 242 10.94 -9.13 -14.90
CA GLN A 242 11.85 -9.36 -16.02
C GLN A 242 11.15 -9.91 -17.29
N ARG A 243 9.83 -10.09 -17.24
CA ARG A 243 9.00 -10.59 -18.35
C ARG A 243 8.27 -9.45 -19.04
#